data_AF-A0A371IFJ3-F1
#
_entry.id   AF-A0A371IFJ3-F1
#
_cell.length_a   1.000
_cell.length_b   1.000
_cell.length_c   1.000
_cell.angle_alpha   90.00
_cell.angle_beta   90.00
_cell.angle_gamma   90.00
#
_symmetry.space_group_name_H-M   'P 1'
#
loop_
_entity.id
_entity.type
_entity.pdbx_description
1 polymer ?
#
loop_
_entity_poly.entity_id
_entity_poly.type
_entity_poly.pdbx_seq_one_letter_code
_entity_poly.pdbx_strand_id
1 'polypeptide(L)'
;MDTNLISKFIRYKASYLLHNDGTNNSQLFVLKKCVNNTKQASPIDLYYNILQGLWREIDIQRPNPMNCARDIQKYNSLLQEDCVYTFLDGLDDRLNKIHSDTLQTILFPTIE
;
A
#
# COMPACT_ATOMS: atom_id res chain seq x y z
N MET A 1 11.67 -0.97 12.98
CA MET A 1 12.58 -0.66 11.85
C MET A 1 12.53 0.82 11.56
N ASP A 2 13.63 1.43 11.12
CA ASP A 2 13.67 2.85 10.77
C ASP A 2 12.91 3.10 9.46
N THR A 3 11.84 3.90 9.53
CA THR A 3 10.98 4.26 8.39
C THR A 3 11.75 5.04 7.31
N ASN A 4 12.84 5.73 7.68
CA ASN A 4 13.70 6.46 6.75
C ASN A 4 14.51 5.51 5.86
N LEU A 5 14.99 4.40 6.44
CA LEU A 5 15.74 3.39 5.70
C LEU A 5 14.87 2.68 4.66
N ILE A 6 13.62 2.36 5.02
CA ILE A 6 12.63 1.74 4.11
C ILE A 6 12.32 2.70 2.96
N SER A 7 12.03 3.97 3.24
CA SER A 7 11.78 4.99 2.19
C SER A 7 12.98 5.14 1.24
N LYS A 8 14.20 5.15 1.77
CA LYS A 8 15.42 5.26 0.95
C LYS A 8 15.61 4.03 0.06
N PHE A 9 15.35 2.83 0.59
CA PHE A 9 15.41 1.59 -0.18
C PHE A 9 14.36 1.57 -1.30
N ILE A 10 13.13 1.99 -1.02
CA ILE A 10 12.04 2.04 -2.00
C ILE A 10 12.37 3.01 -3.13
N ARG A 11 12.84 4.23 -2.81
CA ARG A 11 13.26 5.21 -3.81
C ARG A 11 14.40 4.68 -4.68
N TYR A 12 15.42 4.08 -4.07
CA TYR A 12 16.51 3.46 -4.81
C TYR A 12 16.00 2.36 -5.77
N LYS A 13 15.13 1.47 -5.28
CA LYS A 13 14.55 0.41 -6.09
C LYS A 13 13.72 0.94 -7.26
N ALA A 14 12.89 1.96 -7.03
CA ALA A 14 12.09 2.59 -8.08
C ALA A 14 12.97 3.26 -9.16
N SER A 15 14.03 3.97 -8.76
CA SER A 15 15.00 4.56 -9.68
C SER A 15 15.77 3.50 -10.48
N TYR A 16 16.21 2.42 -9.83
CA TYR A 16 16.89 1.31 -10.49
C TYR A 16 15.98 0.61 -11.52
N LEU A 17 14.72 0.37 -11.17
CA LEU A 17 13.74 -0.22 -12.08
C LEU A 17 13.48 0.69 -13.28
N LEU A 18 13.31 2.00 -13.06
CA LEU A 18 13.10 2.97 -14.14
C LEU A 18 14.27 3.00 -15.15
N HIS A 19 15.50 2.93 -14.65
CA HIS A 19 16.69 2.91 -15.50
C HIS A 19 16.78 1.63 -16.35
N ASN A 20 16.39 0.49 -15.78
CA ASN A 20 16.52 -0.80 -16.44
C ASN A 20 15.33 -1.20 -17.32
N ASP A 21 14.12 -0.67 -17.05
CA ASP A 21 12.91 -1.03 -17.84
C ASP A 21 12.93 -0.41 -19.25
N GLY A 22 13.88 0.49 -19.57
CA GLY A 22 14.08 1.10 -20.89
C GLY A 22 12.88 1.89 -21.44
N THR A 23 11.79 1.94 -20.69
CA THR A 23 10.52 2.57 -21.01
C THR A 23 10.40 3.85 -20.21
N ASN A 24 9.98 4.94 -20.85
CA ASN A 24 9.69 6.23 -20.22
C ASN A 24 8.43 6.16 -19.32
N ASN A 25 8.40 5.21 -18.39
CA ASN A 25 7.32 5.06 -17.43
C ASN A 25 7.48 6.12 -16.34
N SER A 26 6.37 6.72 -15.88
CA SER A 26 6.44 7.64 -14.75
C SER A 26 6.84 6.90 -13.47
N GLN A 27 7.58 7.54 -12.57
CA GLN A 27 7.93 6.96 -11.27
C GLN A 27 6.70 6.49 -10.50
N LEU A 28 5.60 7.23 -10.59
CA LEU A 28 4.30 6.87 -10.02
C LEU A 28 3.77 5.55 -10.57
N PHE A 29 3.90 5.29 -11.88
CA PHE A 29 3.50 4.03 -12.48
C PHE A 29 4.32 2.85 -11.94
N VAL A 30 5.64 3.02 -11.83
CA VAL A 30 6.53 2.00 -11.26
C VAL A 30 6.15 1.69 -9.80
N LEU A 31 5.90 2.72 -8.99
CA LEU A 31 5.47 2.55 -7.60
C LEU A 31 4.14 1.81 -7.49
N LYS A 32 3.14 2.16 -8.32
CA LYS A 32 1.85 1.45 -8.37
C LYS A 32 2.00 -0.01 -8.78
N LYS A 33 2.87 -0.29 -9.77
CA LYS A 33 3.20 -1.66 -10.17
C LYS A 33 3.87 -2.44 -9.03
N CYS A 34 4.75 -1.80 -8.27
CA CYS A 34 5.35 -2.40 -7.08
C CYS A 34 4.31 -2.73 -6.01
N VAL A 35 3.38 -1.83 -5.71
CA VAL A 35 2.28 -2.07 -4.76
C VAL A 35 1.49 -3.32 -5.16
N ASN A 36 0.99 -3.37 -6.39
CA ASN A 36 0.15 -4.47 -6.87
C ASN A 36 0.86 -5.83 -6.90
N ASN A 37 2.18 -5.82 -7.11
CA ASN A 37 2.98 -7.05 -7.19
C ASN A 37 3.58 -7.47 -5.85
N THR A 38 3.45 -6.67 -4.79
CA THR A 38 3.99 -7.02 -3.46
C THR A 38 3.07 -8.03 -2.79
N LYS A 39 3.53 -9.27 -2.73
CA LYS A 39 2.87 -10.36 -1.99
C LYS A 39 3.64 -10.67 -0.70
N GLN A 40 2.93 -11.16 0.30
CA GLN A 40 3.50 -11.53 1.58
C GLN A 40 4.40 -12.76 1.42
N ALA A 41 5.71 -12.55 1.46
CA ALA A 41 6.72 -13.60 1.53
C ALA A 41 7.54 -13.54 2.83
N SER A 42 7.12 -12.69 3.77
CA SER A 42 7.83 -12.36 5.00
C SER A 42 6.83 -12.21 6.16
N PRO A 43 7.28 -12.07 7.42
CA PRO A 43 6.38 -11.78 8.53
C PRO A 43 5.45 -10.60 8.21
N ILE A 44 4.21 -10.69 8.68
CA ILE A 44 3.13 -9.76 8.32
C ILE A 44 3.50 -8.30 8.59
N ASP A 45 4.22 -8.02 9.68
CA ASP A 45 4.69 -6.68 10.02
C ASP A 45 5.68 -6.13 8.99
N LEU A 46 6.60 -6.96 8.49
CA LEU A 46 7.56 -6.53 7.48
C LEU A 46 6.87 -6.29 6.13
N TYR A 47 5.94 -7.17 5.77
CA TYR A 47 5.10 -7.00 4.59
C TYR A 47 4.30 -5.69 4.63
N TYR A 48 3.61 -5.43 5.74
CA TYR A 48 2.86 -4.18 5.95
C TYR A 48 3.76 -2.95 5.90
N ASN A 49 4.93 -3.00 6.54
CA ASN A 49 5.89 -1.88 6.51
C ASN A 49 6.41 -1.57 5.09
N ILE A 50 6.59 -2.59 4.24
CA ILE A 50 6.98 -2.39 2.83
C ILE A 50 5.85 -1.68 2.07
N LEU A 51 4.61 -2.15 2.21
CA LEU A 51 3.45 -1.52 1.58
C LEU A 51 3.26 -0.07 2.06
N GLN A 52 3.36 0.17 3.37
CA GLN A 52 3.25 1.50 3.95
C GLN A 52 4.31 2.45 3.38
N GLY A 53 5.55 1.97 3.21
CA GLY A 53 6.60 2.75 2.57
C GLY A 53 6.27 3.09 1.11
N LEU A 54 5.70 2.15 0.36
CA LEU A 54 5.29 2.37 -1.04
C LEU A 54 4.15 3.38 -1.15
N TRP A 55 3.11 3.25 -0.32
CA TRP A 55 1.99 4.19 -0.29
C TRP A 55 2.45 5.60 0.08
N ARG A 56 3.36 5.74 1.06
CA ARG A 56 3.90 7.05 1.44
C ARG A 56 4.64 7.74 0.29
N GLU A 57 5.44 7.00 -0.47
CA GLU A 57 6.14 7.55 -1.64
C GLU A 57 5.16 7.96 -2.76
N ILE A 58 4.05 7.22 -2.91
CA ILE A 58 2.96 7.61 -3.81
C ILE A 58 2.28 8.89 -3.34
N ASP A 59 1.96 9.01 -2.06
CA ASP A 59 1.31 10.19 -1.46
C ASP A 59 2.18 11.44 -1.59
N ILE A 60 3.51 11.31 -1.44
CA ILE A 60 4.46 12.41 -1.68
C ILE A 60 4.38 12.89 -3.13
N GLN A 61 4.26 11.98 -4.10
CA GLN A 61 4.17 12.32 -5.53
C GLN A 61 2.77 12.82 -5.94
N ARG A 62 1.72 12.44 -5.21
CA ARG A 62 0.34 12.88 -5.43
C ARG A 62 -0.31 13.27 -4.11
N PRO A 63 -0.02 14.49 -3.60
CA PRO A 63 -0.71 15.00 -2.43
C PRO A 63 -2.20 15.17 -2.71
N ASN A 64 -3.01 15.09 -1.65
CA ASN A 64 -4.45 15.33 -1.74
C ASN A 64 -4.71 16.77 -2.26
N PRO A 65 -5.41 16.94 -3.41
CA PRO A 65 -5.63 18.26 -3.99
C PRO A 65 -6.77 19.05 -3.32
N MET A 66 -7.51 18.43 -2.39
CA MET A 66 -8.65 19.04 -1.74
C MET A 66 -8.22 20.04 -0.67
N ASN A 67 -8.95 21.16 -0.57
CA ASN A 67 -8.72 22.19 0.45
C ASN A 67 -9.75 22.14 1.60
N CYS A 68 -10.90 21.50 1.37
CA CYS A 68 -11.98 21.38 2.35
C CYS A 68 -11.70 20.22 3.31
N ALA A 69 -11.71 20.46 4.62
CA ALA A 69 -11.42 19.45 5.65
C ALA A 69 -12.33 18.21 5.55
N ARG A 70 -13.63 18.40 5.27
CA ARG A 70 -14.59 17.30 5.11
C ARG A 70 -14.23 16.42 3.92
N ASP A 71 -13.87 17.03 2.80
CA ASP A 71 -13.55 16.29 1.58
C ASP A 71 -12.19 15.60 1.72
N ILE A 72 -11.22 16.25 2.37
CA ILE A 72 -9.92 15.64 2.74
C ILE A 72 -10.15 14.37 3.56
N GLN A 73 -10.99 14.45 4.61
CA GLN A 73 -11.29 13.30 5.44
C GLN A 73 -11.95 12.18 4.62
N LYS A 74 -12.95 12.50 3.81
CA LYS A 74 -13.64 11.52 2.96
C LYS A 74 -12.69 10.85 1.96
N TYR A 75 -11.83 11.63 1.31
CA TYR A 75 -10.83 11.11 0.38
C TYR A 75 -9.83 10.19 1.07
N ASN A 76 -9.32 10.60 2.23
CA ASN A 76 -8.37 9.78 2.99
C ASN A 76 -9.02 8.47 3.46
N SER A 77 -10.30 8.47 3.85
CA SER A 77 -11.02 7.24 4.21
C SER A 77 -11.12 6.27 3.02
N LEU A 78 -11.44 6.76 1.82
CA LEU A 78 -11.48 5.93 0.61
C LEU A 78 -10.09 5.36 0.28
N LEU A 79 -9.03 6.17 0.38
CA LEU A 79 -7.67 5.69 0.17
C LEU A 79 -7.25 4.64 1.19
N GLN A 80 -7.63 4.81 2.46
CA GLN A 80 -7.33 3.83 3.51
C GLN A 80 -8.04 2.51 3.22
N GLU A 81 -9.28 2.55 2.74
CA GLU A 81 -10.03 1.38 2.33
C GLU A 81 -9.33 0.65 1.16
N ASP A 82 -8.91 1.36 0.11
CA ASP A 82 -8.13 0.80 -1.00
C ASP A 82 -6.80 0.16 -0.53
N CYS A 83 -6.13 0.79 0.45
CA CYS A 83 -4.91 0.24 1.05
C CYS A 83 -5.19 -1.07 1.80
N VAL A 84 -6.31 -1.16 2.51
CA VAL A 84 -6.73 -2.39 3.20
C VAL A 84 -7.00 -3.50 2.19
N TYR A 85 -7.74 -3.24 1.11
CA TYR A 85 -7.98 -4.26 0.08
C TYR A 85 -6.70 -4.73 -0.59
N THR A 86 -5.78 -3.80 -0.89
CA THR A 86 -4.46 -4.13 -1.45
C THR A 86 -3.63 -4.99 -0.50
N PHE A 87 -3.66 -4.69 0.80
CA PHE A 87 -2.96 -5.49 1.81
C PHE A 87 -3.53 -6.90 1.91
N LEU A 88 -4.86 -7.02 1.96
CA LEU A 88 -5.54 -8.31 2.06
C LEU A 88 -5.30 -9.18 0.81
N ASP A 89 -5.37 -8.61 -0.40
CA ASP A 89 -5.13 -9.32 -1.66
C ASP A 89 -3.70 -9.90 -1.76
N GLY A 90 -2.75 -9.32 -1.04
CA GLY A 90 -1.37 -9.77 -1.04
C GLY A 90 -0.97 -10.66 0.13
N LEU A 91 -1.87 -11.00 1.06
CA LEU A 91 -1.58 -11.94 2.14
C LEU A 91 -1.25 -13.34 1.62
N ASP A 92 -0.41 -14.06 2.37
CA ASP A 92 -0.08 -15.47 2.12
C ASP A 92 -1.37 -16.31 2.19
N ASP A 93 -1.57 -17.23 1.25
CA ASP A 93 -2.74 -18.10 1.17
C ASP A 93 -2.99 -18.91 2.45
N ARG A 94 -1.93 -19.16 3.22
CA ARG A 94 -2.01 -19.80 4.54
C ARG A 94 -2.75 -18.92 5.57
N LEU A 95 -2.61 -17.60 5.47
CA LEU A 95 -3.34 -16.60 6.24
C LEU A 95 -4.72 -16.32 5.63
N ASN A 96 -4.88 -16.38 4.30
CA ASN A 96 -6.18 -16.22 3.63
C ASN A 96 -7.22 -17.23 4.12
N LYS A 97 -6.81 -18.47 4.41
CA LYS A 97 -7.72 -19.49 4.95
C LYS A 97 -8.23 -19.14 6.37
N ILE A 98 -7.36 -18.58 7.22
CA ILE A 98 -7.73 -18.11 8.57
C ILE A 98 -8.59 -16.84 8.46
N HIS A 99 -8.32 -15.97 7.49
CA HIS A 99 -9.05 -14.72 7.28
C HIS A 99 -10.43 -14.93 6.63
N SER A 100 -10.61 -15.90 5.72
CA SER A 100 -11.94 -16.23 5.18
C SER A 100 -12.89 -16.65 6.30
N ASP A 101 -12.41 -17.48 7.24
CA ASP A 101 -13.18 -17.90 8.40
C ASP A 101 -13.42 -16.72 9.37
N THR A 102 -12.42 -15.86 9.55
CA THR A 102 -12.52 -14.69 10.44
C THR A 102 -13.44 -13.59 9.86
N LEU A 103 -13.38 -13.31 8.55
CA LEU A 103 -14.24 -12.34 7.85
C LEU A 103 -15.70 -12.80 7.78
N GLN A 104 -15.97 -14.12 7.79
CA GLN A 104 -17.33 -14.64 7.97
C GLN A 104 -17.84 -14.46 9.41
N THR A 105 -16.95 -14.34 10.38
CA THR A 105 -17.30 -14.25 11.81
C THR A 105 -17.43 -12.80 12.28
N ILE A 106 -16.71 -11.85 11.66
CA ILE A 106 -16.79 -10.43 11.97
C ILE A 106 -17.91 -9.82 11.12
N LEU A 107 -19.13 -9.82 11.66
CA LEU A 107 -20.11 -8.79 11.31
C LEU A 107 -19.40 -7.45 11.54
N PHE A 108 -19.18 -6.69 10.45
CA PHE A 108 -18.63 -5.34 10.51
C PHE A 108 -19.34 -4.57 11.63
N PRO A 109 -18.62 -3.94 12.57
CA PRO A 109 -19.27 -3.18 13.62
C PRO A 109 -20.07 -2.06 12.95
N THR A 110 -21.40 -2.18 13.02
CA THR A 110 -22.31 -1.09 12.71
C THR A 110 -22.00 0.02 13.71
N ILE A 111 -21.53 1.15 13.20
CA ILE A 111 -21.37 2.36 14.00
C ILE A 111 -22.79 2.84 14.33
N GLU A 112 -23.17 2.79 15.61
CA GLU A 112 -24.28 3.59 16.15
C GLU A 112 -23.87 5.07 16.25
#